data_AF-A0A1V4PS43-F1
#
_entry.id   AF-A0A1V4PS43-F1
#
_cell.length_a   1.000
_cell.length_b   1.000
_cell.length_c   1.000
_cell.angle_alpha   90.00
_cell.angle_beta   90.00
_cell.angle_gamma   90.00
#
_symmetry.space_group_name_H-M   'P 1'
#
loop_
_entity.id
_entity.type
_entity.pdbx_description
1 polymer ?
#
loop_
_entity_poly.entity_id
_entity_poly.type
_entity_poly.pdbx_seq_one_letter_code
_entity_poly.pdbx_strand_id
1 'polypeptide(L)'
;MVQKNFHRSRYQRYTGGPDPLAPPVDLREALSEIGDDVMAGVSPQRALQEFLRRGSQDMRGLDKLREQVNRRRQELLKKRNLDGTFTEIRELLDRAVLNERKQLARDLDDDARFAEMQIGSLPASTAQAVEELSDYQWRSPEAQQDYDKIKDLLGRELLDQRFAGMKEALEGATDADRQRVSEMLSDLNDLLNAHNRGEDTSQAFDEFMDKHGEYFPENPRNTEELIDSLAQRAAAAQQFYNSLTPEQRAELDQLAQQAFGSPDLMSQLAQMDSALRQARPGLDWDNAQEFSGDQQMGLGEGAAALRDISELEALSEQLSQQYAGAQMDDIDIDALERQLGEQAGVDARTLQELEKALREEGFFDRTADGRLRLSPKAMRQLGQAIFRDIADQMGARGDRQTRNSGLLGEPTGS
;
A
#
# COMPACT_ATOMS: atom_id res chain seq x y z
N MET A 1 -21.65 55.16 -10.08
CA MET A 1 -21.58 54.37 -8.82
C MET A 1 -20.85 53.08 -9.15
N VAL A 2 -19.68 52.84 -8.56
CA VAL A 2 -18.84 51.66 -8.83
C VAL A 2 -19.20 50.58 -7.82
N GLN A 3 -19.75 49.45 -8.28
CA GLN A 3 -20.02 48.29 -7.44
C GLN A 3 -18.70 47.59 -7.11
N LYS A 4 -18.36 47.56 -5.82
CA LYS A 4 -17.28 46.71 -5.28
C LYS A 4 -17.77 45.26 -5.24
N ASN A 5 -17.21 44.41 -6.09
CA ASN A 5 -17.34 42.96 -5.96
C ASN A 5 -16.55 42.51 -4.74
N PHE A 6 -17.25 42.00 -3.72
CA PHE A 6 -16.64 41.25 -2.64
C PHE A 6 -16.47 39.80 -3.09
N HIS A 7 -15.22 39.34 -3.20
CA HIS A 7 -14.93 37.93 -3.36
C HIS A 7 -15.43 37.19 -2.11
N ARG A 8 -16.40 36.30 -2.28
CA ARG A 8 -16.83 35.38 -1.22
C ARG A 8 -15.73 34.34 -1.04
N SER A 9 -14.96 34.44 0.04
CA SER A 9 -14.06 33.40 0.51
C SER A 9 -14.89 32.18 0.92
N ARG A 10 -14.77 31.06 0.21
CA ARG A 10 -15.34 29.78 0.66
C ARG A 10 -14.28 29.09 1.50
N TYR A 11 -14.54 28.93 2.78
CA TYR A 11 -13.74 28.08 3.66
C TYR A 11 -14.04 26.63 3.31
N GLN A 12 -13.06 25.91 2.78
CA GLN A 12 -13.10 24.44 2.67
C GLN A 12 -12.43 23.83 3.90
N ARG A 13 -12.81 22.59 4.22
CA ARG A 13 -12.14 21.81 5.28
C ARG A 13 -10.70 21.56 4.83
N TYR A 14 -9.74 21.73 5.73
CA TYR A 14 -8.33 21.52 5.44
C TYR A 14 -8.10 20.08 4.95
N THR A 15 -7.75 19.96 3.67
CA THR A 15 -7.30 18.72 3.03
C THR A 15 -5.78 18.72 3.12
N GLY A 16 -5.23 17.82 3.93
CA GLY A 16 -3.83 17.78 4.37
C GLY A 16 -2.82 18.31 3.34
N GLY A 17 -2.09 19.34 3.76
CA GLY A 17 -0.89 19.90 3.12
C GLY A 17 0.04 20.41 4.23
N PRO A 18 1.09 21.19 3.93
CA PRO A 18 1.71 22.05 4.93
C PRO A 18 0.68 23.07 5.43
N ASP A 19 0.73 23.43 6.72
CA ASP A 19 -0.16 24.45 7.29
C ASP A 19 -0.17 25.69 6.38
N PRO A 20 -1.32 26.18 5.89
CA PRO A 20 -1.38 27.36 5.01
C PRO A 20 -0.88 28.64 5.71
N LEU A 21 -0.65 28.57 7.02
CA LEU A 21 -0.02 29.60 7.85
C LEU A 21 1.45 29.28 8.20
N ALA A 22 2.00 28.15 7.75
CA ALA A 22 3.42 27.85 7.92
C ALA A 22 4.26 28.91 7.20
N PRO A 23 5.33 29.42 7.84
CA PRO A 23 6.28 30.29 7.16
C PRO A 23 6.86 29.54 5.95
N PRO A 24 7.19 30.25 4.85
CA PRO A 24 7.82 29.62 3.68
C PRO A 24 9.06 28.86 4.11
N VAL A 25 9.30 27.71 3.46
CA VAL A 25 10.47 26.84 3.71
C VAL A 25 11.73 27.70 3.84
N ASP A 26 12.46 27.58 4.97
CA ASP A 26 13.67 28.39 5.16
C ASP A 26 14.81 27.85 4.29
N LEU A 27 14.89 28.40 3.07
CA LEU A 27 15.92 28.06 2.10
C LEU A 27 17.33 28.43 2.60
N ARG A 28 17.48 29.27 3.63
CA ARG A 28 18.81 29.67 4.13
C ARG A 28 19.47 28.54 4.91
N GLU A 29 18.72 27.85 5.75
CA GLU A 29 19.24 26.71 6.53
C GLU A 29 19.68 25.60 5.56
N ALA A 30 18.79 25.22 4.64
CA ALA A 30 19.09 24.24 3.60
C ALA A 30 20.28 24.64 2.74
N LEU A 31 20.35 25.91 2.33
CA LEU A 31 21.47 26.41 1.56
C LEU A 31 22.77 26.33 2.36
N SER A 32 22.78 26.73 3.64
CA SER A 32 23.96 26.70 4.51
C SER A 32 24.53 25.29 4.65
N GLU A 33 23.70 24.31 5.01
CA GLU A 33 24.09 22.90 5.13
C GLU A 33 24.67 22.36 3.81
N ILE A 34 24.00 22.61 2.68
CA ILE A 34 24.48 22.22 1.35
C ILE A 34 25.81 22.93 1.02
N GLY A 35 25.94 24.20 1.38
CA GLY A 35 27.12 25.00 1.15
C GLY A 35 28.34 24.50 1.90
N ASP A 36 28.16 24.09 3.16
CA ASP A 36 29.22 23.53 3.98
C ASP A 36 29.76 22.22 3.38
N ASP A 37 28.88 21.34 2.91
CA ASP A 37 29.27 20.11 2.21
C ASP A 37 30.00 20.39 0.89
N VAL A 38 29.55 21.41 0.15
CA VAL A 38 30.22 21.82 -1.10
C VAL A 38 31.61 22.40 -0.82
N MET A 39 31.76 23.19 0.25
CA MET A 39 33.06 23.69 0.69
C MET A 39 33.97 22.59 1.22
N ALA A 40 33.40 21.52 1.78
CA ALA A 40 34.13 20.32 2.17
C ALA A 40 34.56 19.45 0.97
N GLY A 41 34.19 19.83 -0.26
CA GLY A 41 34.63 19.19 -1.51
C GLY A 41 33.61 18.24 -2.12
N VAL A 42 32.37 18.19 -1.62
CA VAL A 42 31.27 17.42 -2.21
C VAL A 42 30.70 18.18 -3.41
N SER A 43 30.20 17.47 -4.43
CA SER A 43 29.52 18.15 -5.54
C SER A 43 28.18 18.74 -5.07
N PRO A 44 27.74 19.91 -5.58
CA PRO A 44 26.46 20.51 -5.18
C PRO A 44 25.25 19.58 -5.33
N GLN A 45 25.27 18.73 -6.36
CA GLN A 45 24.24 17.70 -6.53
C GLN A 45 24.25 16.66 -5.41
N ARG A 46 25.42 16.16 -5.01
CA ARG A 46 25.52 15.20 -3.91
C ARG A 46 25.21 15.84 -2.57
N ALA A 47 25.64 17.08 -2.34
CA ALA A 47 25.32 17.82 -1.12
C ALA A 47 23.79 18.02 -0.97
N LEU A 48 23.09 18.38 -2.05
CA LEU A 48 21.63 18.43 -2.06
C LEU A 48 21.01 17.07 -1.76
N GLN A 49 21.48 16.00 -2.40
CA GLN A 49 20.97 14.64 -2.16
C GLN A 49 21.22 14.18 -0.72
N GLU A 50 22.40 14.42 -0.15
CA GLU A 50 22.71 14.08 1.23
C GLU A 50 21.85 14.88 2.22
N PHE A 51 21.59 16.16 1.93
CA PHE A 51 20.68 16.99 2.71
C PHE A 51 19.25 16.44 2.68
N LEU A 52 18.70 16.13 1.50
CA LEU A 52 17.37 15.53 1.37
C LEU A 52 17.29 14.16 2.06
N ARG A 53 18.37 13.37 1.97
CA ARG A 53 18.45 12.05 2.61
C ARG A 53 18.45 12.16 4.13
N ARG A 54 19.25 13.06 4.70
CA ARG A 54 19.38 13.25 6.16
C ARG A 54 18.20 14.03 6.76
N GLY A 55 17.70 15.03 6.04
CA GLY A 55 16.79 16.05 6.57
C GLY A 55 17.51 17.13 7.38
N SER A 56 16.76 18.05 7.96
CA SER A 56 17.24 19.08 8.89
C SER A 56 16.80 18.81 10.33
N GLN A 57 17.04 19.73 11.27
CA GLN A 57 16.60 19.55 12.67
C GLN A 57 15.07 19.47 12.79
N ASP A 58 14.35 20.26 11.98
CA ASP A 58 12.89 20.36 12.01
C ASP A 58 12.19 19.50 10.95
N MET A 59 12.94 18.90 10.02
CA MET A 59 12.41 18.16 8.88
C MET A 59 13.01 16.75 8.79
N ARG A 60 12.16 15.73 8.76
CA ARG A 60 12.63 14.34 8.58
C ARG A 60 13.10 14.13 7.14
N GLY A 61 14.31 13.59 6.99
CA GLY A 61 14.85 13.22 5.69
C GLY A 61 14.30 11.90 5.15
N LEU A 62 14.64 11.61 3.90
CA LEU A 62 14.24 10.39 3.20
C LEU A 62 14.75 9.12 3.90
N ASP A 63 15.91 9.15 4.55
CA ASP A 63 16.42 8.00 5.31
C ASP A 63 15.47 7.63 6.47
N LYS A 64 14.84 8.63 7.10
CA LYS A 64 13.88 8.38 8.18
C LYS A 64 12.56 7.84 7.67
N LEU A 65 12.06 8.34 6.54
CA LEU A 65 10.89 7.77 5.87
C LEU A 65 11.17 6.32 5.43
N ARG A 66 12.34 6.06 4.85
CA ARG A 66 12.77 4.71 4.45
C ARG A 66 12.93 3.77 5.64
N GLU A 67 13.42 4.26 6.78
CA GLU A 67 13.46 3.50 8.03
C GLU A 67 12.05 3.09 8.49
N GLN A 68 11.08 4.00 8.40
CA GLN A 68 9.68 3.74 8.74
C GLN A 68 9.02 2.74 7.78
N VAL A 69 9.22 2.90 6.46
CA VAL A 69 8.77 1.95 5.43
C VAL A 69 9.29 0.54 5.75
N ASN A 70 10.59 0.41 5.96
CA ASN A 70 11.22 -0.89 6.25
C ASN A 70 10.73 -1.50 7.57
N ARG A 71 10.50 -0.68 8.59
CA ARG A 71 9.95 -1.13 9.87
C ARG A 71 8.52 -1.64 9.69
N ARG A 72 7.67 -0.90 8.98
CA ARG A 72 6.28 -1.29 8.70
C ARG A 72 6.23 -2.61 7.92
N ARG A 73 7.06 -2.75 6.89
CA ARG A 73 7.20 -3.99 6.11
C ARG A 73 7.57 -5.19 7.01
N GLN A 74 8.59 -5.03 7.85
CA GLN A 74 9.00 -6.09 8.79
C GLN A 74 7.91 -6.44 9.80
N GLU A 75 7.12 -5.46 10.25
CA GLU A 75 6.01 -5.72 11.17
C GLU A 75 4.90 -6.55 10.52
N LEU A 76 4.57 -6.30 9.24
CA LEU A 76 3.58 -7.08 8.50
C LEU A 76 4.04 -8.55 8.34
N LEU A 77 5.31 -8.77 7.99
CA LEU A 77 5.87 -10.12 7.79
C LEU A 77 6.04 -10.92 9.09
N LYS A 78 6.51 -10.26 10.17
CA LYS A 78 6.87 -10.94 11.43
C LYS A 78 5.70 -11.25 12.34
N LYS A 79 4.60 -10.49 12.23
CA LYS A 79 3.46 -10.67 13.15
C LYS A 79 2.47 -11.69 12.63
N ARG A 80 2.40 -11.90 11.32
CA ARG A 80 1.28 -12.56 10.65
C ARG A 80 1.65 -13.90 10.00
N ASN A 81 0.65 -14.76 9.79
CA ASN A 81 0.72 -16.05 9.10
C ASN A 81 -0.59 -16.31 8.32
N LEU A 82 -0.54 -17.12 7.27
CA LEU A 82 -1.58 -17.32 6.26
C LEU A 82 -2.56 -18.49 6.57
N ASP A 83 -2.45 -19.08 7.77
CA ASP A 83 -3.19 -20.30 8.14
C ASP A 83 -4.62 -20.06 8.67
N GLY A 84 -5.08 -18.81 8.75
CA GLY A 84 -6.34 -18.47 9.42
C GLY A 84 -7.57 -19.10 8.77
N THR A 85 -7.74 -18.91 7.46
CA THR A 85 -8.88 -19.47 6.72
C THR A 85 -8.90 -21.00 6.77
N PHE A 86 -7.74 -21.66 6.60
CA PHE A 86 -7.64 -23.12 6.70
C PHE A 86 -8.02 -23.64 8.10
N THR A 87 -7.67 -22.88 9.14
CA THR A 87 -8.05 -23.20 10.52
C THR A 87 -9.55 -23.05 10.74
N GLU A 88 -10.15 -21.96 10.26
CA GLU A 88 -11.59 -21.72 10.36
C GLU A 88 -12.41 -22.79 9.62
N ILE A 89 -11.98 -23.16 8.40
CA ILE A 89 -12.62 -24.24 7.63
C ILE A 89 -12.54 -25.57 8.38
N ARG A 90 -11.38 -25.89 8.96
CA ARG A 90 -11.20 -27.11 9.76
C ARG A 90 -12.14 -27.14 10.97
N GLU A 91 -12.24 -26.03 11.70
CA GLU A 91 -13.14 -25.93 12.85
C GLU A 91 -14.63 -26.07 12.48
N LEU A 92 -15.04 -25.47 11.36
CA LEU A 92 -16.41 -25.61 10.83
C LEU A 92 -16.68 -27.04 10.39
N LEU A 93 -15.75 -27.68 9.70
CA LEU A 93 -15.87 -29.07 9.25
C LEU A 93 -15.97 -30.03 10.44
N ASP A 94 -15.09 -29.88 11.44
CA ASP A 94 -15.12 -30.70 12.65
C ASP A 94 -16.44 -30.54 13.39
N ARG A 95 -16.99 -29.33 13.44
CA ARG A 95 -18.29 -29.06 14.04
C ARG A 95 -19.44 -29.71 13.27
N ALA A 96 -19.44 -29.60 11.94
CA ALA A 96 -20.44 -30.23 11.08
C ALA A 96 -20.44 -31.76 11.25
N VAL A 97 -19.25 -32.38 11.15
CA VAL A 97 -19.07 -33.83 11.35
C VAL A 97 -19.51 -34.27 12.74
N LEU A 98 -19.19 -33.50 13.78
CA LEU A 98 -19.56 -33.81 15.14
C LEU A 98 -21.08 -33.70 15.37
N ASN A 99 -21.74 -32.71 14.77
CA ASN A 99 -23.19 -32.56 14.83
C ASN A 99 -23.91 -33.68 14.08
N GLU A 100 -23.42 -34.06 12.90
CA GLU A 100 -23.96 -35.19 12.14
C GLU A 100 -23.80 -36.50 12.91
N ARG A 101 -22.61 -36.78 13.49
CA ARG A 101 -22.41 -37.97 14.34
C ARG A 101 -23.37 -38.03 15.52
N LYS A 102 -23.69 -36.89 16.15
CA LYS A 102 -24.69 -36.84 17.24
C LYS A 102 -26.09 -37.17 16.74
N GLN A 103 -26.45 -36.73 15.54
CA GLN A 103 -27.76 -37.01 14.95
C GLN A 103 -27.85 -38.48 14.51
N LEU A 104 -26.83 -38.99 13.82
CA LEU A 104 -26.73 -40.40 13.42
C LEU A 104 -26.76 -41.36 14.62
N ALA A 105 -26.20 -40.99 15.77
CA ALA A 105 -26.27 -41.81 16.97
C ALA A 105 -27.68 -41.91 17.58
N ARG A 106 -28.59 -40.97 17.24
CA ARG A 106 -29.99 -40.97 17.70
C ARG A 106 -30.90 -41.75 16.76
N ASP A 107 -30.56 -41.77 15.48
CA ASP A 107 -31.31 -42.44 14.44
C ASP A 107 -30.84 -43.90 14.33
N LEU A 108 -31.78 -44.86 14.40
CA LEU A 108 -31.48 -46.31 14.50
C LEU A 108 -31.71 -47.07 13.18
N ASP A 109 -31.83 -46.37 12.06
CA ASP A 109 -32.06 -46.93 10.73
C ASP A 109 -30.77 -47.37 10.02
N ASP A 110 -30.90 -48.28 9.06
CA ASP A 110 -29.77 -48.83 8.29
C ASP A 110 -29.02 -47.75 7.50
N ASP A 111 -29.74 -46.74 7.01
CA ASP A 111 -29.15 -45.59 6.29
C ASP A 111 -28.27 -44.74 7.24
N ALA A 112 -28.64 -44.60 8.51
CA ALA A 112 -27.82 -43.92 9.51
C ALA A 112 -26.51 -44.68 9.79
N ARG A 113 -26.53 -46.02 9.74
CA ARG A 113 -25.32 -46.84 9.89
C ARG A 113 -24.37 -46.72 8.71
N PHE A 114 -24.91 -46.64 7.50
CA PHE A 114 -24.09 -46.38 6.30
C PHE A 114 -23.45 -44.99 6.37
N ALA A 115 -24.23 -43.97 6.70
CA ALA A 115 -23.75 -42.60 6.90
C ALA A 115 -22.66 -42.50 7.98
N GLU A 116 -22.79 -43.25 9.09
CA GLU A 116 -21.79 -43.32 10.16
C GLU A 116 -20.46 -43.88 9.65
N MET A 117 -20.50 -44.91 8.78
CA MET A 117 -19.30 -45.46 8.15
C MET A 117 -18.63 -44.46 7.20
N GLN A 118 -19.40 -43.74 6.38
CA GLN A 118 -18.89 -42.73 5.46
C GLN A 118 -18.22 -41.55 6.19
N ILE A 119 -18.89 -41.00 7.20
CA ILE A 119 -18.34 -39.93 8.06
C ILE A 119 -17.14 -40.43 8.90
N GLY A 120 -17.07 -41.73 9.16
CA GLY A 120 -15.94 -42.38 9.84
C GLY A 120 -14.71 -42.57 8.95
N SER A 121 -14.89 -42.64 7.63
CA SER A 121 -13.83 -42.88 6.64
C SER A 121 -13.27 -41.63 5.97
N LEU A 122 -13.64 -40.43 6.45
CA LEU A 122 -13.20 -39.17 5.86
C LEU A 122 -11.67 -39.05 5.82
N PRO A 123 -11.10 -38.48 4.73
CA PRO A 123 -9.69 -38.19 4.61
C PRO A 123 -9.16 -37.28 5.72
N ALA A 124 -7.85 -37.35 6.00
CA ALA A 124 -7.19 -36.48 6.97
C ALA A 124 -7.03 -35.03 6.47
N SER A 125 -7.08 -34.81 5.15
CA SER A 125 -7.02 -33.48 4.53
C SER A 125 -8.40 -32.82 4.60
N THR A 126 -8.43 -31.56 5.07
CA THR A 126 -9.66 -30.77 5.16
C THR A 126 -10.28 -30.54 3.79
N ALA A 127 -9.48 -30.28 2.75
CA ALA A 127 -9.97 -30.07 1.39
C ALA A 127 -10.66 -31.32 0.81
N GLN A 128 -10.02 -32.49 0.96
CA GLN A 128 -10.57 -33.76 0.47
C GLN A 128 -11.84 -34.16 1.24
N ALA A 129 -11.88 -33.91 2.55
CA ALA A 129 -13.07 -34.18 3.34
C ALA A 129 -14.25 -33.25 2.95
N VAL A 130 -13.99 -31.97 2.67
CA VAL A 130 -15.02 -31.06 2.12
C VAL A 130 -15.49 -31.54 0.75
N GLU A 131 -14.57 -32.06 -0.06
CA GLU A 131 -14.86 -32.60 -1.39
C GLU A 131 -15.80 -33.81 -1.33
N GLU A 132 -15.45 -34.81 -0.54
CA GLU A 132 -16.25 -36.03 -0.37
C GLU A 132 -17.63 -35.74 0.24
N LEU A 133 -17.74 -34.69 1.07
CA LEU A 133 -18.99 -34.26 1.69
C LEU A 133 -19.86 -33.36 0.80
N SER A 134 -19.42 -33.04 -0.42
CA SER A 134 -20.18 -32.15 -1.30
C SER A 134 -21.50 -32.73 -1.79
N ASP A 135 -21.52 -34.04 -2.05
CA ASP A 135 -22.71 -34.80 -2.44
C ASP A 135 -23.40 -35.48 -1.24
N TYR A 136 -22.89 -35.24 -0.03
CA TYR A 136 -23.40 -35.87 1.19
C TYR A 136 -24.74 -35.27 1.61
N GLN A 137 -25.70 -36.13 1.92
CA GLN A 137 -27.03 -35.73 2.38
C GLN A 137 -27.05 -35.65 3.91
N TRP A 138 -26.83 -34.43 4.42
CA TRP A 138 -26.87 -34.13 5.85
C TRP A 138 -28.24 -34.41 6.45
N ARG A 139 -28.26 -35.09 7.61
CA ARG A 139 -29.49 -35.28 8.40
C ARG A 139 -29.65 -34.22 9.47
N SER A 140 -28.55 -33.73 10.05
CA SER A 140 -28.58 -32.61 10.99
C SER A 140 -28.70 -31.28 10.22
N PRO A 141 -29.75 -30.49 10.49
CA PRO A 141 -29.87 -29.14 9.94
C PRO A 141 -28.69 -28.24 10.35
N GLU A 142 -28.17 -28.43 11.56
CA GLU A 142 -27.00 -27.68 12.06
C GLU A 142 -25.72 -28.07 11.30
N ALA A 143 -25.53 -29.36 11.03
CA ALA A 143 -24.37 -29.82 10.26
C ALA A 143 -24.40 -29.32 8.82
N GLN A 144 -25.58 -29.33 8.18
CA GLN A 144 -25.78 -28.75 6.86
C GLN A 144 -25.44 -27.26 6.86
N GLN A 145 -25.94 -26.50 7.83
CA GLN A 145 -25.65 -25.06 7.94
C GLN A 145 -24.16 -24.78 8.13
N ASP A 146 -23.45 -25.55 8.94
CA ASP A 146 -22.01 -25.37 9.15
C ASP A 146 -21.20 -25.73 7.90
N TYR A 147 -21.63 -26.75 7.14
CA TYR A 147 -21.03 -27.09 5.85
C TYR A 147 -21.30 -26.04 4.77
N ASP A 148 -22.52 -25.50 4.69
CA ASP A 148 -22.88 -24.44 3.74
C ASP A 148 -22.06 -23.16 4.00
N LYS A 149 -21.76 -22.83 5.27
CA LYS A 149 -20.86 -21.73 5.63
C LYS A 149 -19.43 -21.92 5.11
N ILE A 150 -18.93 -23.15 5.03
CA ILE A 150 -17.59 -23.42 4.47
C ILE A 150 -17.55 -23.02 3.00
N LYS A 151 -18.58 -23.42 2.23
CA LYS A 151 -18.70 -23.06 0.81
C LYS A 151 -18.80 -21.55 0.61
N ASP A 152 -19.63 -20.88 1.42
CA ASP A 152 -19.80 -19.43 1.37
C ASP A 152 -18.50 -18.69 1.70
N LEU A 153 -17.80 -19.10 2.78
CA LEU A 153 -16.53 -18.51 3.19
C LEU A 153 -15.48 -18.61 2.08
N LEU A 154 -15.31 -19.80 1.50
CA LEU A 154 -14.33 -20.03 0.43
C LEU A 154 -14.62 -19.21 -0.82
N GLY A 155 -15.88 -19.20 -1.28
CA GLY A 155 -16.27 -18.43 -2.45
C GLY A 155 -16.03 -16.93 -2.25
N ARG A 156 -16.38 -16.42 -1.06
CA ARG A 156 -16.17 -15.02 -0.70
C ARG A 156 -14.70 -14.66 -0.62
N GLU A 157 -13.88 -15.48 0.02
CA GLU A 157 -12.46 -15.18 0.24
C GLU A 157 -11.68 -15.11 -1.09
N LEU A 158 -11.95 -16.04 -2.01
CA LEU A 158 -11.32 -16.07 -3.34
C LEU A 158 -11.70 -14.85 -4.19
N LEU A 159 -12.94 -14.35 -4.08
CA LEU A 159 -13.39 -13.16 -4.80
C LEU A 159 -12.90 -11.85 -4.16
N ASP A 160 -12.89 -11.77 -2.82
CA ASP A 160 -12.43 -10.60 -2.07
C ASP A 160 -10.94 -10.29 -2.34
N GLN A 161 -10.12 -11.32 -2.57
CA GLN A 161 -8.74 -11.16 -3.00
C GLN A 161 -8.59 -10.36 -4.30
N ARG A 162 -9.55 -10.44 -5.22
CA ARG A 162 -9.48 -9.84 -6.55
C ARG A 162 -10.20 -8.50 -6.62
N PHE A 163 -11.32 -8.37 -5.91
CA PHE A 163 -12.15 -7.16 -5.94
C PHE A 163 -12.43 -6.69 -4.52
N ALA A 164 -11.85 -5.52 -4.19
CA ALA A 164 -12.06 -4.91 -2.89
C ALA A 164 -13.52 -4.47 -2.72
N GLY A 165 -14.13 -4.81 -1.58
CA GLY A 165 -15.49 -4.37 -1.25
C GLY A 165 -16.60 -5.30 -1.75
N MET A 166 -16.27 -6.40 -2.46
CA MET A 166 -17.27 -7.41 -2.84
C MET A 166 -17.83 -8.19 -1.64
N LYS A 167 -17.15 -8.16 -0.49
CA LYS A 167 -17.58 -8.81 0.75
C LYS A 167 -19.00 -8.46 1.17
N GLU A 168 -19.39 -7.19 1.03
CA GLU A 168 -20.70 -6.66 1.43
C GLU A 168 -21.77 -6.90 0.35
N ALA A 169 -21.36 -6.92 -0.93
CA ALA A 169 -22.24 -7.17 -2.06
C ALA A 169 -22.65 -8.65 -2.20
N LEU A 170 -21.84 -9.58 -1.67
CA LEU A 170 -22.05 -11.02 -1.75
C LEU A 170 -22.56 -11.65 -0.45
N GLU A 171 -23.05 -10.86 0.52
CA GLU A 171 -23.71 -11.40 1.71
C GLU A 171 -24.97 -12.19 1.31
N GLY A 172 -24.84 -13.53 1.27
CA GLY A 172 -25.90 -14.44 0.90
C GLY A 172 -25.83 -15.00 -0.53
N ALA A 173 -24.64 -15.01 -1.17
CA ALA A 173 -24.24 -15.72 -2.39
C ALA A 173 -25.38 -16.37 -3.20
N THR A 174 -26.28 -15.54 -3.75
CA THR A 174 -27.39 -16.04 -4.55
C THR A 174 -26.90 -16.38 -5.95
N ASP A 175 -27.61 -17.26 -6.66
CA ASP A 175 -27.30 -17.54 -8.08
C ASP A 175 -27.36 -16.27 -8.95
N ALA A 176 -28.15 -15.27 -8.54
CA ALA A 176 -28.21 -13.97 -9.20
C ALA A 176 -26.96 -13.12 -8.99
N ASP A 177 -26.26 -13.26 -7.85
CA ASP A 177 -24.98 -12.59 -7.61
C ASP A 177 -23.88 -13.20 -8.46
N ARG A 178 -23.85 -14.54 -8.57
CA ARG A 178 -22.89 -15.25 -9.44
C ARG A 178 -23.04 -14.85 -10.90
N GLN A 179 -24.27 -14.71 -11.37
CA GLN A 179 -24.55 -14.26 -12.74
C GLN A 179 -24.01 -12.85 -12.99
N ARG A 180 -24.22 -11.92 -12.05
CA ARG A 180 -23.68 -10.55 -12.14
C ARG A 180 -22.15 -10.54 -12.19
N VAL A 181 -21.49 -11.34 -11.36
CA VAL A 181 -20.02 -11.46 -11.37
C VAL A 181 -19.53 -12.04 -12.71
N SER A 182 -20.21 -13.04 -13.27
CA SER A 182 -19.81 -13.60 -14.57
C SER A 182 -19.98 -12.59 -15.71
N GLU A 183 -21.06 -11.81 -15.71
CA GLU A 183 -21.27 -10.73 -16.68
C GLU A 183 -20.19 -9.65 -16.56
N MET A 184 -19.86 -9.23 -15.34
CA MET A 184 -18.76 -8.30 -15.08
C MET A 184 -17.41 -8.83 -15.58
N LEU A 185 -17.09 -10.09 -15.29
CA LEU A 185 -15.84 -10.72 -15.74
C LEU A 185 -15.77 -10.85 -17.27
N SER A 186 -16.90 -11.10 -17.92
CA SER A 186 -16.98 -11.10 -19.39
C SER A 186 -16.70 -9.71 -19.97
N ASP A 187 -17.41 -8.69 -19.48
CA ASP A 187 -17.25 -7.29 -19.93
C ASP A 187 -15.81 -6.80 -19.69
N LEU A 188 -15.22 -7.17 -18.54
CA LEU A 188 -13.84 -6.83 -18.21
C LEU A 188 -12.84 -7.52 -19.13
N ASN A 189 -13.02 -8.82 -19.41
CA ASN A 189 -12.14 -9.55 -20.33
C ASN A 189 -12.20 -8.95 -21.74
N ASP A 190 -13.38 -8.55 -22.21
CA ASP A 190 -13.52 -7.88 -23.50
C ASP A 190 -12.77 -6.55 -23.55
N LEU A 191 -12.86 -5.75 -22.49
CA LEU A 191 -12.14 -4.49 -22.33
C LEU A 191 -10.61 -4.70 -22.27
N LEU A 192 -10.13 -5.65 -21.48
CA LEU A 192 -8.71 -5.98 -21.37
C LEU A 192 -8.14 -6.50 -22.71
N ASN A 193 -8.91 -7.32 -23.41
CA ASN A 193 -8.51 -7.83 -24.72
C ASN A 193 -8.46 -6.72 -25.77
N ALA A 194 -9.40 -5.77 -25.76
CA ALA A 194 -9.38 -4.61 -26.64
C ALA A 194 -8.15 -3.71 -26.37
N HIS A 195 -7.85 -3.46 -25.09
CA HIS A 195 -6.66 -2.74 -24.67
C HIS A 195 -5.37 -3.42 -25.14
N ASN A 196 -5.24 -4.73 -24.91
CA ASN A 196 -4.08 -5.51 -25.34
C ASN A 196 -3.89 -5.59 -26.86
N ARG A 197 -4.96 -5.36 -27.65
CA ARG A 197 -4.89 -5.21 -29.12
C ARG A 197 -4.48 -3.80 -29.57
N GLY A 198 -4.42 -2.84 -28.66
CA GLY A 198 -4.16 -1.42 -28.95
C GLY A 198 -5.38 -0.70 -29.54
N GLU A 199 -6.60 -1.19 -29.28
CA GLU A 199 -7.84 -0.52 -29.67
C GLU A 199 -8.19 0.62 -28.71
N ASP A 200 -9.00 1.58 -29.17
CA ASP A 200 -9.51 2.66 -28.30
C ASP A 200 -10.59 2.11 -27.37
N THR A 201 -10.26 2.04 -26.08
CA THR A 201 -11.12 1.50 -25.02
C THR A 201 -11.92 2.56 -24.28
N SER A 202 -11.85 3.84 -24.68
CA SER A 202 -12.48 4.94 -23.93
C SER A 202 -13.98 4.74 -23.75
N GLN A 203 -14.70 4.39 -24.82
CA GLN A 203 -16.14 4.14 -24.75
C GLN A 203 -16.47 2.85 -23.99
N ALA A 204 -15.72 1.78 -24.21
CA ALA A 204 -15.91 0.51 -23.51
C ALA A 204 -15.68 0.65 -22.00
N PHE A 205 -14.74 1.51 -21.60
CA PHE A 205 -14.47 1.84 -20.21
C PHE A 205 -15.63 2.59 -19.56
N ASP A 206 -16.18 3.61 -20.23
CA ASP A 206 -17.34 4.35 -19.72
C ASP A 206 -18.55 3.41 -19.54
N GLU A 207 -18.83 2.56 -20.54
CA GLU A 207 -19.91 1.57 -20.46
C GLU A 207 -19.68 0.53 -19.35
N PHE A 208 -18.43 0.13 -19.12
CA PHE A 208 -18.06 -0.79 -18.04
C PHE A 208 -18.27 -0.15 -16.67
N MET A 209 -17.80 1.09 -16.48
CA MET A 209 -17.92 1.81 -15.21
C MET A 209 -19.38 2.17 -14.90
N ASP A 210 -20.20 2.46 -15.90
CA ASP A 210 -21.64 2.72 -15.74
C ASP A 210 -22.39 1.48 -15.22
N LYS A 211 -21.97 0.28 -15.64
CA LYS A 211 -22.60 -0.99 -15.24
C LYS A 211 -22.04 -1.57 -13.95
N HIS A 212 -20.72 -1.53 -13.78
CA HIS A 212 -19.99 -2.31 -12.78
C HIS A 212 -19.13 -1.45 -11.84
N GLY A 213 -19.17 -0.12 -11.95
CA GLY A 213 -18.32 0.78 -11.18
C GLY A 213 -18.49 0.70 -9.66
N GLU A 214 -19.61 0.14 -9.17
CA GLU A 214 -19.84 -0.08 -7.73
C GLU A 214 -18.82 -1.02 -7.08
N TYR A 215 -18.18 -1.90 -7.86
CA TYR A 215 -17.18 -2.87 -7.39
C TYR A 215 -15.75 -2.30 -7.38
N PHE A 216 -15.57 -1.02 -7.76
CA PHE A 216 -14.27 -0.38 -7.91
C PHE A 216 -14.18 0.88 -7.05
N PRO A 217 -13.88 0.75 -5.73
CA PRO A 217 -13.82 1.89 -4.81
C PRO A 217 -12.73 2.90 -5.13
N GLU A 218 -11.72 2.48 -5.90
CA GLU A 218 -10.59 3.32 -6.33
C GLU A 218 -10.99 4.35 -7.41
N ASN A 219 -12.16 4.16 -8.02
CA ASN A 219 -12.75 5.05 -9.04
C ASN A 219 -11.73 5.49 -10.12
N PRO A 220 -11.22 4.55 -10.93
CA PRO A 220 -10.25 4.84 -11.96
C PRO A 220 -10.80 5.85 -12.97
N ARG A 221 -9.93 6.70 -13.51
CA ARG A 221 -10.32 7.75 -14.48
C ARG A 221 -10.28 7.29 -15.93
N ASN A 222 -9.58 6.19 -16.19
CA ASN A 222 -9.36 5.65 -17.53
C ASN A 222 -9.00 4.16 -17.47
N THR A 223 -8.93 3.53 -18.64
CA THR A 223 -8.58 2.11 -18.79
C THR A 223 -7.20 1.77 -18.21
N GLU A 224 -6.20 2.64 -18.34
CA GLU A 224 -4.86 2.37 -17.80
C GLU A 224 -4.87 2.30 -16.27
N GLU A 225 -5.52 3.27 -15.60
CA GLU A 225 -5.66 3.27 -14.14
C GLU A 225 -6.45 2.05 -13.63
N LEU A 226 -7.48 1.64 -14.37
CA LEU A 226 -8.23 0.41 -14.06
C LEU A 226 -7.32 -0.81 -14.16
N ILE A 227 -6.56 -0.94 -15.26
CA ILE A 227 -5.62 -2.05 -15.47
C ILE A 227 -4.53 -2.05 -14.40
N ASP A 228 -4.00 -0.88 -14.03
CA ASP A 228 -2.98 -0.75 -13.00
C ASP A 228 -3.48 -1.28 -11.64
N SER A 229 -4.65 -0.82 -11.20
CA SER A 229 -5.24 -1.27 -9.92
C SER A 229 -5.53 -2.78 -9.91
N LEU A 230 -6.07 -3.32 -11.01
CA LEU A 230 -6.38 -4.74 -11.16
C LEU A 230 -5.12 -5.59 -11.23
N ALA A 231 -4.11 -5.16 -12.01
CA ALA A 231 -2.86 -5.90 -12.17
C ALA A 231 -2.08 -5.93 -10.85
N GLN A 232 -2.05 -4.85 -10.07
CA GLN A 232 -1.43 -4.83 -8.74
C GLN A 232 -2.11 -5.81 -7.78
N ARG A 233 -3.44 -5.86 -7.76
CA ARG A 233 -4.18 -6.83 -6.93
C ARG A 233 -3.96 -8.27 -7.40
N ALA A 234 -4.02 -8.52 -8.69
CA ALA A 234 -3.78 -9.85 -9.26
C ALA A 234 -2.36 -10.34 -8.97
N ALA A 235 -1.36 -9.46 -9.08
CA ALA A 235 0.01 -9.77 -8.73
C ALA A 235 0.16 -10.10 -7.23
N ALA A 236 -0.46 -9.32 -6.33
CA ALA A 236 -0.45 -9.61 -4.89
C ALA A 236 -1.10 -10.97 -4.56
N ALA A 237 -2.21 -11.31 -5.21
CA ALA A 237 -2.86 -12.61 -5.06
C ALA A 237 -2.02 -13.76 -5.66
N GLN A 238 -1.27 -13.53 -6.73
CA GLN A 238 -0.32 -14.51 -7.25
C GLN A 238 0.87 -14.71 -6.30
N GLN A 239 1.43 -13.64 -5.75
CA GLN A 239 2.47 -13.72 -4.72
C GLN A 239 1.98 -14.46 -3.48
N PHE A 240 0.72 -14.25 -3.10
CA PHE A 240 0.06 -15.01 -2.04
C PHE A 240 0.07 -16.50 -2.37
N TYR A 241 -0.41 -16.87 -3.55
CA TYR A 241 -0.40 -18.26 -4.01
C TYR A 241 1.03 -18.84 -4.00
N ASN A 242 2.03 -18.08 -4.46
CA ASN A 242 3.44 -18.50 -4.48
C ASN A 242 4.03 -18.66 -3.07
N SER A 243 3.52 -17.93 -2.07
CA SER A 243 3.97 -18.03 -0.67
C SER A 243 3.46 -19.27 0.07
N LEU A 244 2.42 -19.93 -0.45
CA LEU A 244 1.86 -21.15 0.12
C LEU A 244 2.74 -22.38 -0.17
N THR A 245 2.73 -23.34 0.76
CA THR A 245 3.42 -24.63 0.53
C THR A 245 2.78 -25.39 -0.63
N PRO A 246 3.51 -26.33 -1.28
CA PRO A 246 2.94 -27.15 -2.36
C PRO A 246 1.65 -27.87 -1.95
N GLU A 247 1.58 -28.34 -0.70
CA GLU A 247 0.40 -29.01 -0.16
C GLU A 247 -0.77 -28.03 0.02
N GLN A 248 -0.52 -26.85 0.61
CA GLN A 248 -1.56 -25.83 0.79
C GLN A 248 -2.10 -25.31 -0.54
N ARG A 249 -1.25 -25.18 -1.57
CA ARG A 249 -1.69 -24.83 -2.93
C ARG A 249 -2.61 -25.88 -3.51
N ALA A 250 -2.24 -27.15 -3.40
CA ALA A 250 -3.08 -28.25 -3.89
C ALA A 250 -4.44 -28.27 -3.16
N GLU A 251 -4.46 -28.07 -1.85
CA GLU A 251 -5.70 -27.96 -1.07
C GLU A 251 -6.55 -26.76 -1.49
N LEU A 252 -5.93 -25.59 -1.71
CA LEU A 252 -6.63 -24.39 -2.18
C LEU A 252 -7.24 -24.60 -3.57
N ASP A 253 -6.51 -25.22 -4.50
CA ASP A 253 -6.98 -25.49 -5.87
C ASP A 253 -8.20 -26.43 -5.86
N GLN A 254 -8.21 -27.45 -4.99
CA GLN A 254 -9.37 -28.33 -4.81
C GLN A 254 -10.58 -27.58 -4.22
N LEU A 255 -10.36 -26.77 -3.18
CA LEU A 255 -11.41 -25.99 -2.54
C LEU A 255 -12.00 -24.93 -3.50
N ALA A 256 -11.18 -24.31 -4.34
CA ALA A 256 -11.62 -23.30 -5.31
C ALA A 256 -12.53 -23.91 -6.38
N GLN A 257 -12.22 -25.12 -6.87
CA GLN A 257 -13.06 -25.84 -7.83
C GLN A 257 -14.47 -26.11 -7.27
N GLN A 258 -14.57 -26.41 -5.97
CA GLN A 258 -15.86 -26.63 -5.32
C GLN A 258 -16.63 -25.35 -5.02
N ALA A 259 -15.95 -24.30 -4.58
CA ALA A 259 -16.59 -23.06 -4.14
C ALA A 259 -17.31 -22.34 -5.29
N PHE A 260 -16.72 -22.33 -6.49
CA PHE A 260 -17.30 -21.63 -7.65
C PHE A 260 -18.34 -22.45 -8.42
N GLY A 261 -18.30 -23.79 -8.32
CA GLY A 261 -19.27 -24.71 -8.92
C GLY A 261 -19.40 -24.66 -10.45
N SER A 262 -18.76 -23.70 -11.14
CA SER A 262 -18.85 -23.46 -12.58
C SER A 262 -17.45 -23.39 -13.21
N PRO A 263 -17.13 -24.29 -14.17
CA PRO A 263 -15.87 -24.22 -14.91
C PRO A 263 -15.70 -22.92 -15.69
N ASP A 264 -16.80 -22.29 -16.12
CA ASP A 264 -16.79 -21.08 -16.93
C ASP A 264 -16.19 -19.88 -16.18
N LEU A 265 -16.53 -19.69 -14.90
CA LEU A 265 -16.03 -18.57 -14.11
C LEU A 265 -14.51 -18.69 -13.86
N MET A 266 -14.03 -19.91 -13.56
CA MET A 266 -12.59 -20.19 -13.46
C MET A 266 -11.86 -19.87 -14.78
N SER A 267 -12.48 -20.19 -15.92
CA SER A 267 -11.89 -19.89 -17.23
C SER A 267 -11.82 -18.38 -17.52
N GLN A 268 -12.83 -17.61 -17.10
CA GLN A 268 -12.88 -16.16 -17.24
C GLN A 268 -11.83 -15.48 -16.36
N LEU A 269 -11.62 -15.96 -15.13
CA LEU A 269 -10.58 -15.47 -14.24
C LEU A 269 -9.18 -15.76 -14.80
N ALA A 270 -8.94 -16.97 -15.29
CA ALA A 270 -7.65 -17.33 -15.89
C ALA A 270 -7.32 -16.49 -17.14
N GLN A 271 -8.33 -16.16 -17.95
CA GLN A 271 -8.18 -15.25 -19.10
C GLN A 271 -7.83 -13.83 -18.65
N MET A 272 -8.51 -13.33 -17.62
CA MET A 272 -8.26 -12.01 -17.05
C MET A 272 -6.82 -11.91 -16.52
N ASP A 273 -6.38 -12.88 -15.70
CA ASP A 273 -5.02 -12.90 -15.14
C ASP A 273 -3.96 -12.95 -16.26
N SER A 274 -4.20 -13.72 -17.32
CA SER A 274 -3.31 -13.75 -18.50
C SER A 274 -3.27 -12.39 -19.21
N ALA A 275 -4.41 -11.74 -19.38
CA ALA A 275 -4.51 -10.43 -20.02
C ALA A 275 -3.84 -9.33 -19.19
N LEU A 276 -3.99 -9.35 -17.87
CA LEU A 276 -3.33 -8.41 -16.94
C LEU A 276 -1.81 -8.61 -16.93
N ARG A 277 -1.32 -9.87 -16.91
CA ARG A 277 0.11 -10.18 -17.00
C ARG A 277 0.72 -9.69 -18.31
N GLN A 278 -0.02 -9.78 -19.41
CA GLN A 278 0.40 -9.24 -20.70
C GLN A 278 0.44 -7.70 -20.70
N ALA A 279 -0.58 -7.06 -20.10
CA ALA A 279 -0.66 -5.60 -20.03
C ALA A 279 0.41 -4.98 -19.11
N ARG A 280 0.80 -5.70 -18.05
CA ARG A 280 1.79 -5.26 -17.05
C ARG A 280 2.84 -6.33 -16.74
N PRO A 281 3.76 -6.63 -17.69
CA PRO A 281 4.79 -7.64 -17.49
C PRO A 281 5.87 -7.22 -16.48
N GLY A 282 5.96 -5.93 -16.14
CA GLY A 282 6.94 -5.39 -15.20
C GLY A 282 6.57 -5.52 -13.73
N LEU A 283 5.39 -6.06 -13.39
CA LEU A 283 5.02 -6.32 -12.00
C LEU A 283 5.66 -7.62 -11.48
N ASP A 284 5.79 -7.73 -10.17
CA ASP A 284 6.42 -8.87 -9.49
C ASP A 284 5.50 -10.10 -9.39
N TRP A 285 5.15 -10.70 -10.53
CA TRP A 285 4.25 -11.87 -10.60
C TRP A 285 4.81 -13.14 -9.97
N ASP A 286 6.13 -13.32 -10.03
CA ASP A 286 6.80 -14.58 -9.65
C ASP A 286 7.37 -14.54 -8.22
N ASN A 287 7.24 -13.42 -7.51
CA ASN A 287 7.80 -13.28 -6.17
C ASN A 287 6.98 -14.09 -5.14
N ALA A 288 7.63 -14.48 -4.05
CA ALA A 288 7.01 -15.15 -2.91
C ALA A 288 7.53 -14.48 -1.63
N GLN A 289 6.62 -14.23 -0.69
CA GLN A 289 6.95 -13.65 0.61
C GLN A 289 6.84 -14.71 1.70
N GLU A 290 7.80 -14.73 2.62
CA GLU A 290 7.78 -15.67 3.74
C GLU A 290 7.21 -14.98 4.98
N PHE A 291 6.07 -15.48 5.44
CA PHE A 291 5.46 -15.07 6.69
C PHE A 291 5.97 -15.93 7.83
N SER A 292 6.33 -15.32 8.96
CA SER A 292 6.95 -16.03 10.08
C SER A 292 6.29 -15.73 11.43
N GLY A 293 5.10 -15.14 11.43
CA GLY A 293 4.41 -14.71 12.65
C GLY A 293 3.44 -15.75 13.21
N ASP A 294 2.84 -15.41 14.36
CA ASP A 294 1.86 -16.26 15.03
C ASP A 294 0.41 -15.81 14.80
N GLN A 295 0.20 -14.56 14.33
CA GLN A 295 -1.15 -14.02 14.10
C GLN A 295 -1.71 -14.57 12.79
N GLN A 296 -2.68 -15.48 12.91
CA GLN A 296 -3.40 -16.02 11.77
C GLN A 296 -4.16 -14.92 11.02
N MET A 297 -4.09 -14.96 9.70
CA MET A 297 -4.84 -14.13 8.77
C MET A 297 -5.61 -15.00 7.79
N GLY A 298 -6.74 -14.49 7.31
CA GLY A 298 -7.45 -15.09 6.19
C GLY A 298 -6.69 -14.93 4.87
N LEU A 299 -7.11 -15.65 3.83
CA LEU A 299 -6.48 -15.56 2.50
C LEU A 299 -6.61 -14.15 1.89
N GLY A 300 -7.74 -13.48 2.09
CA GLY A 300 -8.05 -12.12 1.66
C GLY A 300 -7.24 -11.08 2.43
N GLU A 301 -7.14 -11.23 3.76
CA GLU A 301 -6.26 -10.39 4.57
C GLU A 301 -4.78 -10.59 4.21
N GLY A 302 -4.39 -11.83 3.86
CA GLY A 302 -3.05 -12.16 3.36
C GLY A 302 -2.71 -11.48 2.04
N ALA A 303 -3.61 -11.55 1.05
CA ALA A 303 -3.42 -10.87 -0.23
C ALA A 303 -3.39 -9.34 -0.08
N ALA A 304 -4.23 -8.77 0.80
CA ALA A 304 -4.18 -7.35 1.13
C ALA A 304 -2.85 -6.95 1.79
N ALA A 305 -2.36 -7.75 2.74
CA ALA A 305 -1.08 -7.53 3.39
C ALA A 305 0.09 -7.58 2.40
N LEU A 306 0.04 -8.47 1.41
CA LEU A 306 1.06 -8.57 0.36
C LEU A 306 1.06 -7.35 -0.55
N ARG A 307 -0.13 -6.84 -0.91
CA ARG A 307 -0.27 -5.58 -1.64
C ARG A 307 0.39 -4.42 -0.88
N ASP A 308 0.09 -4.31 0.41
CA ASP A 308 0.71 -3.30 1.28
C ASP A 308 2.24 -3.46 1.32
N ILE A 309 2.74 -4.70 1.38
CA ILE A 309 4.18 -4.99 1.33
C ILE A 309 4.79 -4.56 0.00
N SER A 310 4.17 -4.87 -1.13
CA SER A 310 4.65 -4.46 -2.45
C SER A 310 4.66 -2.94 -2.61
N GLU A 311 3.63 -2.25 -2.11
CA GLU A 311 3.58 -0.79 -2.11
C GLU A 311 4.69 -0.18 -1.23
N LEU A 312 4.93 -0.76 -0.05
CA LEU A 312 6.06 -0.38 0.81
C LEU A 312 7.43 -0.64 0.15
N GLU A 313 7.58 -1.72 -0.61
CA GLU A 313 8.81 -2.02 -1.35
C GLU A 313 9.05 -1.01 -2.48
N ALA A 314 8.01 -0.67 -3.24
CA ALA A 314 8.05 0.38 -4.26
C ALA A 314 8.42 1.75 -3.65
N LEU A 315 7.80 2.11 -2.53
CA LEU A 315 8.13 3.33 -1.78
C LEU A 315 9.58 3.31 -1.28
N SER A 316 10.06 2.18 -0.76
CA SER A 316 11.45 2.06 -0.31
C SER A 316 12.43 2.29 -1.46
N GLU A 317 12.12 1.82 -2.66
CA GLU A 317 12.96 2.02 -3.85
C GLU A 317 12.95 3.49 -4.28
N GLN A 318 11.76 4.11 -4.38
CA GLN A 318 11.60 5.54 -4.69
C GLN A 318 12.37 6.43 -3.71
N LEU A 319 12.24 6.17 -2.40
CA LEU A 319 12.92 6.92 -1.34
C LEU A 319 14.44 6.72 -1.34
N SER A 320 14.95 5.65 -1.94
CA SER A 320 16.38 5.37 -1.97
C SER A 320 17.16 6.24 -2.97
N GLN A 321 16.47 6.88 -3.91
CA GLN A 321 17.04 7.76 -4.94
C GLN A 321 18.27 7.18 -5.67
N GLN A 322 18.33 5.86 -5.86
CA GLN A 322 19.54 5.16 -6.31
C GLN A 322 19.90 5.39 -7.79
N TYR A 323 19.02 6.00 -8.60
CA TYR A 323 19.27 6.22 -10.02
C TYR A 323 19.69 7.67 -10.34
N ALA A 324 20.53 7.82 -11.38
CA ALA A 324 21.02 9.11 -11.83
C ALA A 324 19.87 9.99 -12.36
N GLY A 325 19.52 11.03 -11.60
CA GLY A 325 18.44 11.96 -11.97
C GLY A 325 17.14 11.78 -11.19
N ALA A 326 17.10 10.91 -10.17
CA ALA A 326 15.98 10.81 -9.24
C ALA A 326 15.62 12.18 -8.66
N GLN A 327 14.34 12.54 -8.73
CA GLN A 327 13.78 13.77 -8.19
C GLN A 327 12.77 13.45 -7.09
N MET A 328 12.49 14.42 -6.23
CA MET A 328 11.42 14.26 -5.25
C MET A 328 10.04 14.07 -5.90
N ASP A 329 9.87 14.53 -7.15
CA ASP A 329 8.64 14.38 -7.94
C ASP A 329 8.32 12.92 -8.31
N ASP A 330 9.30 12.02 -8.23
CA ASP A 330 9.12 10.60 -8.56
C ASP A 330 8.55 9.77 -7.39
N ILE A 331 8.42 10.38 -6.20
CA ILE A 331 7.91 9.73 -5.00
C ILE A 331 6.38 9.82 -4.97
N ASP A 332 5.71 8.69 -4.79
CA ASP A 332 4.25 8.67 -4.58
C ASP A 332 3.91 9.08 -3.15
N ILE A 333 3.62 10.37 -2.98
CA ILE A 333 3.28 10.97 -1.68
C ILE A 333 1.95 10.44 -1.16
N ASP A 334 0.98 10.15 -2.03
CA ASP A 334 -0.34 9.69 -1.62
C ASP A 334 -0.26 8.25 -1.09
N ALA A 335 0.55 7.39 -1.72
CA ALA A 335 0.88 6.07 -1.19
C ALA A 335 1.62 6.15 0.16
N LEU A 336 2.56 7.09 0.27
CA LEU A 336 3.32 7.31 1.51
C LEU A 336 2.42 7.79 2.67
N GLU A 337 1.43 8.63 2.40
CA GLU A 337 0.39 9.02 3.36
C GLU A 337 -0.51 7.85 3.77
N ARG A 338 -0.95 7.04 2.81
CA ARG A 338 -1.79 5.86 3.09
C ARG A 338 -1.06 4.84 3.98
N GLN A 339 0.23 4.60 3.70
CA GLN A 339 0.99 3.54 4.37
C GLN A 339 1.65 3.97 5.69
N LEU A 340 2.14 5.21 5.79
CA LEU A 340 2.86 5.71 6.96
C LEU A 340 2.11 6.79 7.75
N GLY A 341 1.00 7.31 7.21
CA GLY A 341 0.17 8.35 7.82
C GLY A 341 0.48 9.76 7.31
N GLU A 342 -0.42 10.70 7.64
CA GLU A 342 -0.41 12.08 7.14
C GLU A 342 0.92 12.82 7.36
N GLN A 343 1.56 12.61 8.52
CA GLN A 343 2.83 13.29 8.82
C GLN A 343 3.94 12.93 7.82
N ALA A 344 3.98 11.67 7.38
CA ALA A 344 4.99 11.22 6.44
C ALA A 344 4.82 11.91 5.08
N GLY A 345 3.57 12.11 4.64
CA GLY A 345 3.27 12.89 3.44
C GLY A 345 3.62 14.36 3.56
N VAL A 346 3.33 14.99 4.71
CA VAL A 346 3.76 16.37 4.98
C VAL A 346 5.29 16.49 4.91
N ASP A 347 6.02 15.56 5.53
CA ASP A 347 7.49 15.55 5.50
C ASP A 347 8.01 15.43 4.04
N ALA A 348 7.43 14.53 3.23
CA ALA A 348 7.79 14.35 1.82
C ALA A 348 7.45 15.57 0.93
N ARG A 349 6.25 16.17 1.10
CA ARG A 349 5.85 17.40 0.39
C ARG A 349 6.76 18.57 0.74
N THR A 350 7.14 18.71 2.01
CA THR A 350 8.05 19.78 2.45
C THR A 350 9.43 19.65 1.77
N LEU A 351 9.96 18.44 1.68
CA LEU A 351 11.21 18.16 0.96
C LEU A 351 11.09 18.45 -0.54
N GLN A 352 9.96 18.09 -1.16
CA GLN A 352 9.68 18.35 -2.58
C GLN A 352 9.59 19.86 -2.87
N GLU A 353 8.85 20.60 -2.04
CA GLU A 353 8.73 22.05 -2.12
C GLU A 353 10.08 22.74 -1.92
N LEU A 354 10.91 22.23 -1.00
CA LEU A 354 12.27 22.72 -0.76
C LEU A 354 13.16 22.54 -1.99
N GLU A 355 13.17 21.33 -2.58
CA GLU A 355 13.96 21.07 -3.80
C GLU A 355 13.53 21.98 -4.95
N LYS A 356 12.20 22.11 -5.13
CA LYS A 356 11.61 22.95 -6.17
C LYS A 356 11.95 24.43 -5.96
N ALA A 357 11.77 24.95 -4.75
CA ALA A 357 12.07 26.33 -4.41
C ALA A 357 13.55 26.67 -4.60
N LEU A 358 14.47 25.76 -4.22
CA LEU A 358 15.90 25.95 -4.47
C LEU A 358 16.24 26.04 -5.97
N ARG A 359 15.53 25.29 -6.80
CA ARG A 359 15.66 25.27 -8.27
C ARG A 359 15.08 26.53 -8.90
N GLU A 360 13.86 26.92 -8.51
CA GLU A 360 13.15 28.10 -9.03
C GLU A 360 13.83 29.42 -8.66
N GLU A 361 14.36 29.53 -7.44
CA GLU A 361 15.11 30.71 -6.99
C GLU A 361 16.49 30.84 -7.65
N GLY A 362 16.91 29.86 -8.46
CA GLY A 362 18.17 29.87 -9.19
C GLY A 362 19.39 29.78 -8.29
N PHE A 363 19.31 29.03 -7.18
CA PHE A 363 20.48 28.78 -6.32
C PHE A 363 21.46 27.78 -6.94
N PHE A 364 20.99 27.00 -7.91
CA PHE A 364 21.81 26.08 -8.69
C PHE A 364 21.80 26.44 -10.17
N ASP A 365 22.99 26.46 -10.79
CA ASP A 365 23.17 26.57 -12.23
C ASP A 365 23.64 25.24 -12.81
N ARG A 366 23.30 24.97 -14.08
CA ARG A 366 23.85 23.82 -14.81
C ARG A 366 25.06 24.28 -15.64
N THR A 367 26.19 23.58 -15.52
CA THR A 367 27.38 23.84 -16.35
C THR A 367 27.18 23.37 -17.78
N ALA A 368 28.05 23.79 -18.70
CA ALA A 368 28.04 23.31 -20.09
C ALA A 368 28.18 21.78 -20.21
N ASP A 369 28.78 21.13 -19.20
CA ASP A 369 28.94 19.68 -19.09
C ASP A 369 27.75 18.99 -18.37
N GLY A 370 26.67 19.72 -18.08
CA GLY A 370 25.46 19.18 -17.45
C GLY A 370 25.50 19.05 -15.93
N ARG A 371 26.60 19.44 -15.26
CA ARG A 371 26.74 19.31 -13.79
C ARG A 371 26.10 20.48 -13.05
N LEU A 372 25.50 20.21 -11.90
CA LEU A 372 25.00 21.25 -10.98
C LEU A 372 26.16 21.97 -10.30
N ARG A 373 26.13 23.30 -10.32
CA ARG A 373 27.01 24.20 -9.55
C ARG A 373 26.19 25.18 -8.73
N LEU A 374 26.73 25.67 -7.62
CA LEU A 374 26.12 26.78 -6.88
C LEU A 374 26.17 28.05 -7.74
N SER A 375 25.06 28.79 -7.79
CA SER A 375 25.00 30.06 -8.50
C SER A 375 25.71 31.19 -7.72
N PRO A 376 26.09 32.30 -8.37
CA PRO A 376 26.66 33.45 -7.66
C PRO A 376 25.74 34.00 -6.56
N LYS A 377 24.41 33.88 -6.74
CA LYS A 377 23.40 34.26 -5.74
C LYS A 377 23.51 33.36 -4.51
N ALA A 378 23.59 32.03 -4.71
CA ALA A 378 23.80 31.06 -3.63
C ALA A 378 25.08 31.35 -2.84
N MET A 379 26.21 31.55 -3.54
CA MET A 379 27.50 31.84 -2.91
C MET A 379 27.48 33.12 -2.06
N ARG A 380 26.80 34.17 -2.52
CA ARG A 380 26.66 35.42 -1.75
C ARG A 380 25.83 35.22 -0.49
N GLN A 381 24.76 34.44 -0.58
CA GLN A 381 23.85 34.19 0.53
C GLN A 381 24.50 33.27 1.59
N LEU A 382 25.26 32.27 1.14
CA LEU A 382 26.13 31.46 1.97
C LEU A 382 27.17 32.29 2.72
N GLY A 383 27.88 33.16 2.00
CA GLY A 383 28.85 34.06 2.63
C GLY A 383 28.21 34.91 3.74
N GLN A 384 27.03 35.48 3.47
CA GLN A 384 26.30 36.28 4.48
C GLN A 384 25.87 35.46 5.70
N ALA A 385 25.46 34.21 5.53
CA ALA A 385 25.09 33.31 6.64
C ALA A 385 26.32 32.99 7.51
N ILE A 386 27.41 32.53 6.90
CA ILE A 386 28.65 32.21 7.59
C ILE A 386 29.22 33.42 8.34
N PHE A 387 29.22 34.62 7.73
CA PHE A 387 29.68 35.84 8.39
C PHE A 387 28.81 36.20 9.60
N ARG A 388 27.50 35.94 9.55
CA ARG A 388 26.60 36.17 10.68
C ARG A 388 26.88 35.20 11.83
N ASP A 389 27.02 33.92 11.53
CA ASP A 389 27.32 32.90 12.55
C ASP A 389 28.66 33.16 13.25
N ILE A 390 29.68 33.54 12.48
CA ILE A 390 30.99 33.93 13.05
C ILE A 390 30.85 35.20 13.91
N ALA A 391 30.07 36.19 13.46
CA ALA A 391 29.83 37.42 14.23
C ALA A 391 29.10 37.13 15.55
N ASP A 392 28.10 36.24 15.53
CA ASP A 392 27.36 35.82 16.73
C ASP A 392 28.25 35.02 17.70
N GLN A 393 29.09 34.12 17.18
CA GLN A 393 30.10 33.40 17.99
C GLN A 393 31.17 34.32 18.58
N MET A 394 31.57 35.38 17.86
CA MET A 394 32.52 36.37 18.36
C MET A 394 31.88 37.36 19.35
N GLY A 395 30.61 37.71 19.18
CA GLY A 395 29.87 38.60 20.08
C GLY A 395 29.74 38.06 21.51
N ALA A 396 29.65 36.74 21.68
CA ALA A 396 29.57 36.08 22.99
C ALA A 396 30.88 36.14 23.82
N ARG A 397 32.02 36.53 23.23
CA ARG A 397 33.29 36.71 23.95
C ARG A 397 33.60 38.16 24.31
N GLY A 398 32.70 39.09 24.02
CA GLY A 398 32.96 40.54 24.05
C GLY A 398 32.54 41.32 25.30
N ASP A 399 31.85 40.73 26.28
CA ASP A 399 31.46 41.48 27.49
C ASP A 399 31.66 40.67 28.78
N ARG A 400 32.91 40.64 29.27
CA ARG A 400 33.14 40.55 30.71
C ARG A 400 33.37 41.96 31.22
N GLN A 401 32.29 42.62 31.67
CA GLN A 401 32.45 43.70 32.65
C GLN A 401 33.11 43.11 33.90
N THR A 402 34.44 43.21 33.99
CA THR A 402 35.14 43.03 35.26
C THR A 402 34.84 44.24 36.13
N ARG A 403 33.65 44.27 36.74
CA ARG A 403 33.43 45.04 37.97
C ARG A 403 33.87 44.18 39.14
N ASN A 404 35.19 44.09 39.32
CA ASN A 404 35.75 43.92 40.65
C ASN A 404 36.61 45.15 40.93
N SER A 405 35.95 46.08 41.60
CA SER A 405 36.49 47.24 42.29
C SER A 405 37.72 46.89 43.13
N GLY A 406 38.76 47.71 43.02
CA GLY A 406 39.84 47.74 44.00
C GLY A 406 39.31 48.05 45.40
N LEU A 407 39.95 47.47 46.42
CA LEU A 407 39.76 47.85 47.82
C LEU A 407 40.17 49.31 48.00
N LEU A 408 39.20 50.23 47.89
CA LEU A 408 39.10 51.55 48.52
C LEU A 408 38.13 52.37 47.66
N GLY A 409 36.85 52.31 48.03
CA GLY A 409 35.78 52.91 47.27
C GLY A 409 35.85 54.44 47.25
N GLU A 410 35.95 55.00 46.05
CA GLU A 410 35.44 56.33 45.74
C GLU A 410 34.70 56.29 44.39
N PRO A 411 33.53 56.93 44.26
CA PRO A 411 32.78 56.95 43.02
C PRO A 411 33.41 57.96 42.05
N THR A 412 33.74 57.52 40.84
CA THR A 412 34.08 58.45 39.75
C THR A 412 33.01 58.44 38.67
N GLY A 413 32.41 59.61 38.50
CA GLY A 413 31.61 60.03 37.36
C GLY A 413 31.80 61.53 37.19
N SER A 414 32.82 61.91 36.43
CA SER A 414 33.01 63.20 35.77
C SER A 414 33.85 63.00 34.52
#